data_AF-A0ABD2M6B2-F1
#
_entry.id   AF-A0ABD2M6B2-F1
#
_cell.length_a   1.000
_cell.length_b   1.000
_cell.length_c   1.000
_cell.angle_alpha   90.00
_cell.angle_beta   90.00
_cell.angle_gamma   90.00
#
_symmetry.space_group_name_H-M   'P 1'
#
loop_
_entity.id
_entity.type
_entity.pdbx_description
1 polymer ?
#
loop_
_entity_poly.entity_id
_entity_poly.type
_entity_poly.pdbx_seq_one_letter_code
_entity_poly.pdbx_strand_id
1 'polypeptide(L)'
;MAKNQRSLFRGKVIVCRESIEEVNSDCFINFSCPNILSGTESFKRIHDLAGPELAHECEKFLHIFPTSSRVTSSFLATNFKFIVHTVVPNPLDFTRLIDMKKVYICIRNSLELAVEEGAKTIAFPCHFPGLSPRVACELILRIFTVWIHRCKYSDELTEIKITCDFEPIFHQFVQSARSLYEEANTIGHKFVPAFAQQHAAYIHNRTKMDRPRRNRLRRLYEFPPPDAPQVRLELSAKLAPTILVLDDEHGMKRQYRLTNRSRDGRKLYFRCSRCDTLIKKDGHQFGIRAKLIVEDGHIVSERFPQHHPLCVPKPLEEVLVQQVDRTSRREVKDGYLLPQDAYRKALDRMRFEARQLGMAVEECFPDWPKLRQQYCRIRKQAVRERMQRNWEMMVMMHGGERMIDEDYDGQEQYYDGADFSYGRQLQQKHRIPPDIDMDVDVEDDGDGNLR
;
A
#
# COMPACT_ATOMS: atom_id res chain seq x y z
N MET A 1 16.61 7.06 -38.18
CA MET A 1 16.96 7.70 -36.89
C MET A 1 16.70 6.73 -35.72
N ALA A 2 17.55 5.72 -35.48
CA ALA A 2 17.22 4.65 -34.51
C ALA A 2 18.45 3.93 -33.90
N LYS A 3 19.49 4.67 -33.49
CA LYS A 3 20.69 4.09 -32.84
C LYS A 3 20.63 4.10 -31.30
N ASN A 4 19.89 5.02 -30.66
CA ASN A 4 19.96 5.23 -29.21
C ASN A 4 18.90 4.49 -28.38
N GLN A 5 17.91 3.85 -29.00
CA GLN A 5 16.85 3.16 -28.26
C GLN A 5 16.37 1.89 -28.95
N ARG A 6 15.88 0.93 -28.16
CA ARG A 6 15.28 -0.33 -28.60
C ARG A 6 13.99 -0.62 -27.84
N SER A 7 12.90 -0.69 -28.57
CA SER A 7 11.60 -1.10 -28.04
C SER A 7 11.50 -2.63 -27.91
N LEU A 8 10.93 -3.07 -26.80
CA LEU A 8 10.62 -4.44 -26.42
C LEU A 8 9.15 -4.51 -25.99
N PHE A 9 8.57 -5.72 -25.95
CA PHE A 9 7.21 -5.99 -25.48
C PHE A 9 6.13 -5.07 -26.10
N ARG A 10 6.17 -4.91 -27.44
CA ARG A 10 5.22 -4.09 -28.23
C ARG A 10 5.18 -2.61 -27.80
N GLY A 11 6.32 -1.99 -27.50
CA GLY A 11 6.39 -0.60 -27.03
C GLY A 11 6.63 -0.48 -25.53
N LYS A 12 6.16 -1.45 -24.74
CA LYS A 12 5.97 -1.29 -23.28
C LYS A 12 7.27 -1.23 -22.47
N VAL A 13 8.40 -1.66 -23.03
CA VAL A 13 9.72 -1.44 -22.44
C VAL A 13 10.63 -0.86 -23.52
N ILE A 14 11.31 0.23 -23.21
CA ILE A 14 12.28 0.87 -24.09
C ILE A 14 13.63 0.79 -23.38
N VAL A 15 14.61 0.13 -23.98
CA VAL A 15 16.01 0.26 -23.54
C VAL A 15 16.58 1.47 -24.25
N CYS A 16 17.03 2.49 -23.52
CA CYS A 16 17.57 3.74 -24.07
C CYS A 16 19.02 3.97 -23.61
N ARG A 17 19.81 4.61 -24.49
CA ARG A 17 21.14 5.14 -24.20
C ARG A 17 21.00 6.58 -23.74
N GLU A 18 20.38 6.73 -22.58
CA GLU A 18 20.09 7.99 -21.93
C GLU A 18 20.54 7.88 -20.47
N SER A 19 21.13 8.95 -19.95
CA SER A 19 21.48 9.08 -18.56
C SER A 19 20.25 9.41 -17.69
N ILE A 20 20.43 9.43 -16.37
CA ILE A 20 19.36 9.80 -15.43
C ILE A 20 18.99 11.28 -15.50
N GLU A 21 19.91 12.13 -15.97
CA GLU A 21 19.71 13.57 -16.18
C GLU A 21 19.05 13.87 -17.53
N GLU A 22 19.16 12.98 -18.52
CA GLU A 22 18.61 13.13 -19.87
C GLU A 22 17.19 12.56 -20.03
N VAL A 23 16.91 11.42 -19.37
CA VAL A 23 15.65 10.69 -19.51
C VAL A 23 14.48 11.47 -18.92
N ASN A 24 13.37 11.56 -19.65
CA ASN A 24 12.13 12.17 -19.16
C ASN A 24 11.07 11.09 -18.89
N SER A 25 10.47 11.09 -17.70
CA SER A 25 9.37 10.18 -17.31
C SER A 25 8.60 10.70 -16.09
N ASP A 26 7.45 10.10 -15.75
CA ASP A 26 6.71 10.49 -14.54
C ASP A 26 7.46 10.11 -13.25
N CYS A 27 8.15 8.97 -13.24
CA CYS A 27 8.74 8.39 -12.05
C CYS A 27 10.11 7.75 -12.31
N PHE A 28 11.13 8.12 -11.53
CA PHE A 28 12.38 7.37 -11.44
C PHE A 28 12.33 6.32 -10.32
N ILE A 29 12.84 5.11 -10.56
CA ILE A 29 12.99 4.06 -9.54
C ILE A 29 14.43 4.06 -8.98
N ASN A 30 14.59 4.50 -7.73
CA ASN A 30 15.88 4.51 -7.03
C ASN A 30 16.08 3.22 -6.21
N PHE A 31 17.19 2.51 -6.41
CA PHE A 31 17.57 1.35 -5.60
C PHE A 31 18.52 1.75 -4.46
N SER A 32 17.96 1.96 -3.26
CA SER A 32 18.73 2.25 -2.04
C SER A 32 19.27 0.97 -1.39
N CYS A 33 20.37 1.11 -0.64
CA CYS A 33 20.86 0.10 0.31
C CYS A 33 19.93 0.00 1.55
N PRO A 34 20.18 -0.93 2.49
CA PRO A 34 19.39 -1.06 3.73
C PRO A 34 19.29 0.22 4.58
N ASN A 35 20.25 1.12 4.46
CA ASN A 35 20.08 2.52 4.83
C ASN A 35 19.57 3.27 3.59
N ILE A 36 18.36 3.85 3.66
CA ILE A 36 17.77 4.56 2.51
C ILE A 36 18.60 5.79 2.07
N LEU A 37 19.43 6.36 2.96
CA LEU A 37 20.36 7.45 2.69
C LEU A 37 21.71 6.99 2.11
N SER A 38 21.84 5.72 1.73
CA SER A 38 22.97 5.25 0.95
C SER A 38 22.52 4.31 -0.15
N GLY A 39 23.36 4.14 -1.17
CA GLY A 39 23.03 3.33 -2.32
C GLY A 39 24.18 3.21 -3.30
N THR A 40 23.83 2.82 -4.52
CA THR A 40 24.74 2.67 -5.66
C THR A 40 25.02 4.01 -6.34
N GLU A 41 25.69 3.99 -7.48
CA GLU A 41 25.95 5.17 -8.31
C GLU A 41 24.66 5.90 -8.74
N SER A 42 23.63 5.16 -9.18
CA SER A 42 22.32 5.73 -9.51
C SER A 42 21.66 6.45 -8.33
N PHE A 43 21.89 5.98 -7.10
CA PHE A 43 21.42 6.65 -5.89
C PHE A 43 22.13 7.99 -5.68
N LYS A 44 23.45 8.07 -5.91
CA LYS A 44 24.18 9.33 -5.79
C LYS A 44 23.66 10.33 -6.81
N ARG A 45 23.62 9.94 -8.09
CA ARG A 45 23.21 10.83 -9.19
C ARG A 45 21.80 11.39 -9.01
N ILE A 46 20.82 10.59 -8.54
CA ILE A 46 19.48 11.14 -8.26
C ILE A 46 19.46 12.08 -7.05
N HIS A 47 20.32 11.88 -6.04
CA HIS A 47 20.46 12.82 -4.92
C HIS A 47 21.19 14.11 -5.32
N ASP A 48 22.20 14.01 -6.19
CA ASP A 48 22.91 15.16 -6.75
C ASP A 48 21.96 15.99 -7.65
N LEU A 49 21.12 15.32 -8.45
CA LEU A 49 20.14 15.96 -9.34
C LEU A 49 18.92 16.54 -8.61
N ALA A 50 18.44 15.89 -7.55
CA ALA A 50 17.27 16.34 -6.79
C ALA A 50 17.60 17.39 -5.72
N GLY A 51 18.84 17.43 -5.23
CA GLY A 51 19.26 18.34 -4.16
C GLY A 51 19.17 17.75 -2.74
N PRO A 52 19.70 18.47 -1.73
CA PRO A 52 19.77 18.01 -0.34
C PRO A 52 18.40 17.79 0.32
N GLU A 53 17.33 18.38 -0.21
CA GLU A 53 15.95 18.21 0.23
C GLU A 53 15.49 16.75 0.11
N LEU A 54 15.97 16.02 -0.92
CA LEU A 54 15.68 14.60 -1.09
C LEU A 54 16.23 13.75 0.07
N ALA A 55 17.42 14.11 0.59
CA ALA A 55 17.98 13.43 1.76
C ALA A 55 17.13 13.69 3.01
N HIS A 56 16.70 14.94 3.24
CA HIS A 56 15.83 15.30 4.36
C HIS A 56 14.45 14.64 4.30
N GLU A 57 13.89 14.38 3.10
CA GLU A 57 12.67 13.58 3.00
C GLU A 57 12.95 12.08 3.24
N CYS A 58 14.05 11.55 2.71
CA CYS A 58 14.46 10.15 2.92
C CYS A 58 14.81 9.81 4.38
N GLU A 59 15.28 10.77 5.19
CA GLU A 59 15.52 10.59 6.63
C GLU A 59 14.28 10.06 7.39
N LYS A 60 13.09 10.49 6.96
CA LYS A 60 11.79 10.06 7.50
C LYS A 60 11.55 8.55 7.33
N PHE A 61 12.39 7.86 6.55
CA PHE A 61 12.28 6.44 6.21
C PHE A 61 13.49 5.59 6.66
N LEU A 62 14.38 6.10 7.53
CA LEU A 62 15.60 5.40 8.00
C LEU A 62 15.43 4.01 8.64
N HIS A 63 14.20 3.55 8.88
CA HIS A 63 13.88 2.26 9.52
C HIS A 63 12.93 1.39 8.69
N ILE A 64 12.86 1.60 7.37
CA ILE A 64 12.06 0.74 6.49
C ILE A 64 12.72 -0.61 6.23
N PHE A 65 11.90 -1.65 6.06
CA PHE A 65 12.39 -3.00 5.85
C PHE A 65 12.89 -3.20 4.41
N PRO A 66 13.90 -4.08 4.19
CA PRO A 66 14.26 -4.51 2.85
C PRO A 66 13.07 -5.05 2.06
N THR A 67 13.08 -4.85 0.74
CA THR A 67 11.98 -5.12 -0.21
C THR A 67 10.75 -4.20 -0.09
N SER A 68 10.79 -3.16 0.75
CA SER A 68 9.76 -2.12 0.78
C SER A 68 10.16 -0.88 -0.03
N SER A 69 9.15 -0.18 -0.55
CA SER A 69 9.30 0.99 -1.42
C SER A 69 8.61 2.22 -0.84
N ARG A 70 9.13 3.42 -1.11
CA ARG A 70 8.65 4.73 -0.63
C ARG A 70 8.68 5.74 -1.77
N VAL A 71 7.83 6.76 -1.67
CA VAL A 71 7.73 7.84 -2.66
C VAL A 71 8.14 9.16 -2.01
N THR A 72 8.89 9.96 -2.75
CA THR A 72 9.30 11.33 -2.41
C THR A 72 8.98 12.27 -3.57
N SER A 73 9.04 13.58 -3.34
CA SER A 73 9.15 14.53 -4.45
C SER A 73 10.43 14.28 -5.26
N SER A 74 10.47 14.76 -6.50
CA SER A 74 11.69 14.82 -7.32
C SER A 74 12.54 16.07 -7.05
N PHE A 75 11.99 17.07 -6.36
CA PHE A 75 12.68 18.32 -6.00
C PHE A 75 13.30 19.01 -7.23
N LEU A 76 14.62 19.17 -7.30
CA LEU A 76 15.30 19.80 -8.44
C LEU A 76 15.41 18.90 -9.68
N ALA A 77 15.08 17.61 -9.58
CA ALA A 77 15.08 16.66 -10.70
C ALA A 77 13.81 16.80 -11.56
N THR A 78 13.71 17.92 -12.28
CA THR A 78 12.50 18.35 -13.04
C THR A 78 12.10 17.41 -14.17
N ASN A 79 12.98 16.51 -14.60
CA ASN A 79 12.71 15.45 -15.58
C ASN A 79 11.88 14.28 -15.00
N PHE A 80 11.57 14.31 -13.69
CA PHE A 80 10.67 13.40 -12.99
C PHE A 80 9.60 14.17 -12.20
N LYS A 81 8.41 13.58 -12.02
CA LYS A 81 7.36 14.13 -11.14
C LYS A 81 7.51 13.67 -9.69
N PHE A 82 8.05 12.46 -9.49
CA PHE A 82 8.34 11.88 -8.19
C PHE A 82 9.39 10.77 -8.31
N ILE A 83 9.93 10.33 -7.17
CA ILE A 83 10.92 9.24 -7.11
C ILE A 83 10.38 8.10 -6.24
N VAL A 84 10.45 6.86 -6.74
CA VAL A 84 10.16 5.64 -5.98
C VAL A 84 11.47 5.02 -5.50
N HIS A 85 11.79 5.22 -4.23
CA HIS A 85 12.92 4.57 -3.56
C HIS A 85 12.52 3.16 -3.15
N THR A 86 13.32 2.15 -3.46
CA THR A 86 13.08 0.79 -2.97
C THR A 86 14.34 0.21 -2.33
N VAL A 87 14.20 -0.26 -1.09
CA VAL A 87 15.34 -0.71 -0.29
C VAL A 87 15.69 -2.14 -0.63
N VAL A 88 16.90 -2.33 -1.14
CA VAL A 88 17.45 -3.62 -1.52
C VAL A 88 18.15 -4.25 -0.31
N PRO A 89 17.89 -5.53 0.02
CA PRO A 89 18.67 -6.24 1.04
C PRO A 89 20.15 -6.25 0.67
N ASN A 90 21.04 -6.14 1.65
CA ASN A 90 22.49 -6.24 1.44
C ASN A 90 23.11 -6.99 2.64
N PRO A 91 23.92 -8.06 2.42
CA PRO A 91 24.23 -8.71 1.15
C PRO A 91 23.03 -9.48 0.54
N LEU A 92 23.17 -9.84 -0.73
CA LEU A 92 22.33 -10.82 -1.42
C LEU A 92 23.21 -12.01 -1.81
N ASP A 93 22.78 -13.22 -1.43
CA ASP A 93 23.43 -14.48 -1.78
C ASP A 93 22.58 -15.19 -2.84
N PHE A 94 22.92 -14.96 -4.11
CA PHE A 94 22.16 -15.48 -5.25
C PHE A 94 22.28 -16.98 -5.46
N THR A 95 23.11 -17.69 -4.67
CA THR A 95 23.02 -19.15 -4.57
C THR A 95 21.71 -19.58 -3.89
N ARG A 96 21.07 -18.68 -3.14
CA ARG A 96 19.81 -18.90 -2.43
C ARG A 96 18.63 -18.36 -3.23
N LEU A 97 17.70 -19.26 -3.54
CA LEU A 97 16.40 -18.95 -4.15
C LEU A 97 15.61 -17.86 -3.40
N ILE A 98 15.82 -17.73 -2.08
CA ILE A 98 15.18 -16.70 -1.24
C ILE A 98 15.61 -15.28 -1.63
N ASP A 99 16.85 -15.08 -2.10
CA ASP A 99 17.38 -13.77 -2.44
C ASP A 99 16.98 -13.35 -3.85
N MET A 100 16.92 -14.31 -4.80
CA MET A 100 16.24 -14.12 -6.09
C MET A 100 14.77 -13.68 -5.90
N LYS A 101 14.06 -14.28 -4.93
CA LYS A 101 12.69 -13.87 -4.57
C LYS A 101 12.64 -12.45 -3.98
N LYS A 102 13.66 -12.01 -3.23
CA LYS A 102 13.74 -10.61 -2.74
C LYS A 102 13.93 -9.62 -3.88
N VAL A 103 14.77 -9.93 -4.89
CA VAL A 103 14.93 -9.09 -6.10
C VAL A 103 13.59 -8.94 -6.84
N TYR A 104 12.88 -10.05 -7.06
CA TYR A 104 11.54 -10.03 -7.66
C TYR A 104 10.58 -9.11 -6.88
N ILE A 105 10.56 -9.21 -5.54
CA ILE A 105 9.69 -8.36 -4.70
C ILE A 105 10.11 -6.89 -4.79
N CYS A 106 11.40 -6.54 -4.76
CA CYS A 106 11.88 -5.16 -4.92
C CYS A 106 11.37 -4.54 -6.23
N ILE A 107 11.61 -5.21 -7.36
CA ILE A 107 11.27 -4.72 -8.71
C ILE A 107 9.76 -4.66 -8.90
N ARG A 108 9.03 -5.69 -8.47
CA ARG A 108 7.56 -5.70 -8.54
C ARG A 108 6.97 -4.57 -7.70
N ASN A 109 7.39 -4.42 -6.45
CA ASN A 109 6.82 -3.43 -5.53
C ASN A 109 7.08 -2.00 -5.99
N SER A 110 8.24 -1.71 -6.58
CA SER A 110 8.54 -0.38 -7.10
C SER A 110 7.72 -0.04 -8.35
N LEU A 111 7.56 -0.98 -9.29
CA LEU A 111 6.66 -0.82 -10.45
C LEU A 111 5.20 -0.63 -10.03
N GLU A 112 4.70 -1.48 -9.12
CA GLU A 112 3.31 -1.39 -8.64
C GLU A 112 3.06 -0.08 -7.88
N LEU A 113 4.00 0.38 -7.05
CA LEU A 113 3.89 1.67 -6.35
C LEU A 113 3.93 2.87 -7.31
N ALA A 114 4.80 2.85 -8.31
CA ALA A 114 4.87 3.93 -9.30
C ALA A 114 3.53 4.12 -10.04
N VAL A 115 2.89 3.02 -10.48
CA VAL A 115 1.56 3.07 -11.10
C VAL A 115 0.48 3.47 -10.09
N GLU A 116 0.53 2.99 -8.84
CA GLU A 116 -0.46 3.37 -7.80
C GLU A 116 -0.42 4.87 -7.43
N GLU A 117 0.73 5.53 -7.55
CA GLU A 117 0.87 7.00 -7.40
C GLU A 117 0.62 7.77 -8.72
N GLY A 118 0.34 7.07 -9.83
CA GLY A 118 -0.16 7.66 -11.08
C GLY A 118 0.82 7.75 -12.25
N ALA A 119 2.01 7.14 -12.17
CA ALA A 119 2.95 7.13 -13.30
C ALA A 119 2.38 6.42 -14.54
N LYS A 120 2.53 7.04 -15.70
CA LYS A 120 2.30 6.43 -17.02
C LYS A 120 3.61 6.00 -17.69
N THR A 121 4.70 6.64 -17.31
CA THR A 121 6.06 6.38 -17.80
C THR A 121 7.01 6.24 -16.61
N ILE A 122 7.88 5.22 -16.63
CA ILE A 122 8.83 4.93 -15.55
C ILE A 122 10.24 4.89 -16.10
N ALA A 123 11.16 5.70 -15.57
CA ALA A 123 12.60 5.51 -15.75
C ALA A 123 13.11 4.49 -14.72
N PHE A 124 13.81 3.47 -15.22
CA PHE A 124 14.28 2.32 -14.46
C PHE A 124 15.79 2.15 -14.68
N PRO A 125 16.62 2.12 -13.62
CA PRO A 125 18.06 1.99 -13.77
C PRO A 125 18.45 0.62 -14.33
N CYS A 126 19.39 0.59 -15.26
CA CYS A 126 19.90 -0.64 -15.87
C CYS A 126 20.66 -1.57 -14.90
N HIS A 127 20.93 -1.10 -13.67
CA HIS A 127 21.64 -1.82 -12.62
C HIS A 127 20.73 -2.21 -11.45
N PHE A 128 21.06 -3.33 -10.80
CA PHE A 128 20.45 -3.75 -9.55
C PHE A 128 21.55 -4.00 -8.49
N PRO A 129 21.46 -3.46 -7.26
CA PRO A 129 22.51 -3.60 -6.25
C PRO A 129 22.87 -5.06 -5.94
N GLY A 130 24.17 -5.36 -5.92
CA GLY A 130 24.71 -6.70 -5.66
C GLY A 130 24.72 -7.65 -6.87
N LEU A 131 24.08 -7.31 -7.99
CA LEU A 131 24.13 -8.12 -9.21
C LEU A 131 25.17 -7.60 -10.21
N SER A 132 25.83 -8.53 -10.91
CA SER A 132 26.62 -8.16 -12.09
C SER A 132 25.69 -7.68 -13.22
N PRO A 133 26.12 -6.75 -14.10
CA PRO A 133 25.26 -6.20 -15.14
C PRO A 133 24.60 -7.27 -16.00
N ARG A 134 25.34 -8.32 -16.39
CA ARG A 134 24.81 -9.44 -17.18
C ARG A 134 23.64 -10.17 -16.49
N VAL A 135 23.76 -10.47 -15.20
CA VAL A 135 22.69 -11.15 -14.44
C VAL A 135 21.52 -10.20 -14.18
N ALA A 136 21.80 -8.92 -13.90
CA ALA A 136 20.77 -7.90 -13.75
C ALA A 136 19.93 -7.74 -15.02
N CYS A 137 20.57 -7.64 -16.20
CA CYS A 137 19.88 -7.52 -17.50
C CYS A 137 18.84 -8.61 -17.71
N GLU A 138 19.28 -9.87 -17.60
CA GLU A 138 18.42 -11.03 -17.82
C GLU A 138 17.30 -11.12 -16.78
N LEU A 139 17.63 -10.89 -15.50
CA LEU A 139 16.66 -10.98 -14.41
C LEU A 139 15.60 -9.88 -14.48
N ILE A 140 15.99 -8.62 -14.74
CA ILE A 140 15.07 -7.49 -14.91
C ILE A 140 14.10 -7.77 -16.05
N LEU A 141 14.59 -8.21 -17.22
CA LEU A 141 13.75 -8.54 -18.37
C LEU A 141 12.80 -9.72 -18.08
N ARG A 142 13.29 -10.82 -17.46
CA ARG A 142 12.43 -11.95 -17.04
C ARG A 142 11.32 -11.49 -16.07
N ILE A 143 11.63 -10.59 -15.13
CA ILE A 143 10.65 -10.05 -14.18
C ILE A 143 9.64 -9.13 -14.88
N PHE A 144 10.09 -8.27 -15.80
CA PHE A 144 9.21 -7.40 -16.59
C PHE A 144 8.25 -8.23 -17.44
N THR A 145 8.71 -9.29 -18.13
CA THR A 145 7.82 -10.22 -18.86
C THR A 145 6.71 -10.76 -17.97
N VAL A 146 7.06 -11.25 -16.77
CA VAL A 146 6.08 -11.81 -15.83
C VAL A 146 5.12 -10.74 -15.30
N TRP A 147 5.62 -9.55 -14.99
CA TRP A 147 4.81 -8.44 -14.48
C TRP A 147 3.84 -7.92 -15.54
N ILE A 148 4.32 -7.68 -16.77
CA ILE A 148 3.52 -7.19 -17.90
C ILE A 148 2.37 -8.15 -18.22
N HIS A 149 2.60 -9.45 -18.20
CA HIS A 149 1.57 -10.44 -18.53
C HIS A 149 0.66 -10.86 -17.37
N ARG A 150 0.99 -10.53 -16.11
CA ARG A 150 0.21 -11.00 -14.93
C ARG A 150 -0.28 -9.90 -13.99
N CYS A 151 0.22 -8.67 -14.10
CA CYS A 151 -0.21 -7.56 -13.27
C CYS A 151 -1.11 -6.61 -14.06
N LYS A 152 -2.38 -6.49 -13.62
CA LYS A 152 -3.36 -5.52 -14.14
C LYS A 152 -2.84 -4.06 -14.19
N TYR A 153 -1.92 -3.69 -13.29
CA TYR A 153 -1.32 -2.35 -13.27
C TYR A 153 -0.40 -2.10 -14.47
N SER A 154 -0.01 -3.17 -15.19
CA SER A 154 0.67 -3.00 -16.46
C SER A 154 -0.21 -2.26 -17.47
N ASP A 155 -1.51 -2.53 -17.53
CA ASP A 155 -2.40 -1.89 -18.53
C ASP A 155 -2.63 -0.40 -18.25
N GLU A 156 -2.38 0.03 -17.02
CA GLU A 156 -2.41 1.45 -16.63
C GLU A 156 -1.09 2.18 -16.97
N LEU A 157 -0.03 1.46 -17.32
CA LEU A 157 1.31 1.98 -17.63
C LEU A 157 1.58 1.94 -19.15
N THR A 158 2.02 3.08 -19.70
CA THR A 158 2.39 3.21 -21.12
C THR A 158 3.73 2.54 -21.42
N GLU A 159 4.78 2.89 -20.68
CA GLU A 159 6.15 2.42 -20.95
C GLU A 159 7.08 2.43 -19.73
N ILE A 160 8.07 1.53 -19.76
CA ILE A 160 9.23 1.51 -18.85
C ILE A 160 10.49 1.80 -19.67
N LYS A 161 11.19 2.88 -19.37
CA LYS A 161 12.49 3.23 -19.96
C LYS A 161 13.62 2.65 -19.10
N ILE A 162 14.37 1.67 -19.62
CA ILE A 162 15.60 1.18 -18.98
C ILE A 162 16.74 2.09 -19.41
N THR A 163 17.28 2.85 -18.46
CA THR A 163 18.30 3.89 -18.68
C THR A 163 19.70 3.28 -18.64
N CYS A 164 20.35 3.18 -19.81
CA CYS A 164 21.70 2.65 -19.95
C CYS A 164 22.68 3.77 -20.32
N ASP A 165 23.40 4.30 -19.35
CA ASP A 165 24.47 5.29 -19.53
C ASP A 165 25.74 4.70 -20.18
N PHE A 166 25.92 3.38 -20.13
CA PHE A 166 27.08 2.69 -20.69
C PHE A 166 26.73 1.75 -21.86
N GLU A 167 27.37 1.96 -23.02
CA GLU A 167 27.09 1.27 -24.29
C GLU A 167 27.09 -0.29 -24.21
N PRO A 168 28.06 -0.96 -23.56
CA PRO A 168 28.05 -2.41 -23.44
C PRO A 168 26.84 -2.95 -22.67
N ILE A 169 26.29 -2.18 -21.71
CA ILE A 169 25.11 -2.58 -20.93
C ILE A 169 23.84 -2.45 -21.77
N PHE A 170 23.72 -1.38 -22.57
CA PHE A 170 22.67 -1.27 -23.59
C PHE A 170 22.69 -2.48 -24.53
N HIS A 171 23.85 -2.84 -25.09
CA HIS A 171 23.98 -4.03 -25.92
C HIS A 171 23.65 -5.34 -25.18
N GLN A 172 24.05 -5.47 -23.92
CA GLN A 172 23.73 -6.63 -23.09
C GLN A 172 22.22 -6.79 -22.87
N PHE A 173 21.48 -5.71 -22.57
CA PHE A 173 20.01 -5.74 -22.49
C PHE A 173 19.38 -6.17 -23.82
N VAL A 174 19.84 -5.60 -24.95
CA VAL A 174 19.31 -5.94 -26.29
C VAL A 174 19.58 -7.41 -26.65
N GLN A 175 20.76 -7.95 -26.30
CA GLN A 175 21.09 -9.35 -26.53
C GLN A 175 20.28 -10.29 -25.61
N SER A 176 20.16 -9.97 -24.32
CA SER A 176 19.35 -10.73 -23.37
C SER A 176 17.87 -10.76 -23.77
N ALA A 177 17.34 -9.65 -24.32
CA ALA A 177 15.98 -9.62 -24.82
C ALA A 177 15.77 -10.54 -26.04
N ARG A 178 16.74 -10.62 -26.96
CA ARG A 178 16.69 -11.56 -28.10
C ARG A 178 16.67 -13.02 -27.63
N SER A 179 17.57 -13.40 -26.71
CA SER A 179 17.57 -14.74 -26.09
C SER A 179 16.21 -15.09 -25.50
N LEU A 180 15.58 -14.15 -24.78
CA LEU A 180 14.26 -14.38 -24.18
C LEU A 180 13.13 -14.57 -25.21
N TYR A 181 13.19 -13.90 -26.37
CA TYR A 181 12.24 -14.15 -27.46
C TYR A 181 12.51 -15.48 -28.18
N GLU A 182 13.77 -15.83 -28.40
CA GLU A 182 14.19 -17.11 -29.00
C GLU A 182 13.81 -18.29 -28.09
N GLU A 183 14.03 -18.18 -26.77
CA GLU A 183 13.54 -19.10 -25.73
C GLU A 183 12.01 -19.24 -25.79
N ALA A 184 11.27 -18.12 -25.83
CA ALA A 184 9.81 -18.13 -25.85
C ALA A 184 9.22 -18.77 -27.12
N ASN A 185 9.85 -18.55 -28.27
CA ASN A 185 9.48 -19.14 -29.55
C ASN A 185 9.79 -20.64 -29.59
N THR A 186 10.94 -21.05 -29.03
CA THR A 186 11.37 -22.47 -28.99
C THR A 186 10.55 -23.31 -28.01
N ILE A 187 10.17 -22.74 -26.85
CA ILE A 187 9.45 -23.43 -25.78
C ILE A 187 7.92 -23.43 -26.00
N GLY A 188 7.41 -22.64 -26.97
CA GLY A 188 6.01 -22.67 -27.38
C GLY A 188 5.05 -22.15 -26.30
N HIS A 189 5.18 -20.88 -25.92
CA HIS A 189 4.18 -20.12 -25.13
C HIS A 189 3.60 -20.80 -23.87
N LYS A 190 4.38 -21.63 -23.17
CA LYS A 190 4.07 -22.11 -21.81
C LYS A 190 5.14 -21.67 -20.80
N PHE A 191 5.18 -20.37 -20.50
CA PHE A 191 6.09 -19.82 -19.49
C PHE A 191 5.91 -20.54 -18.15
N VAL A 192 7.00 -21.16 -17.68
CA VAL A 192 6.96 -22.39 -16.90
C VAL A 192 6.41 -22.20 -15.47
N PRO A 193 5.58 -23.13 -14.94
CA PRO A 193 5.14 -23.14 -13.53
C PRO A 193 6.23 -23.36 -12.47
N ALA A 194 7.52 -23.25 -12.80
CA ALA A 194 8.65 -23.71 -11.98
C ALA A 194 8.73 -23.09 -10.57
N PHE A 195 8.22 -21.87 -10.39
CA PHE A 195 8.17 -21.20 -9.08
C PHE A 195 7.01 -21.66 -8.16
N ALA A 196 6.09 -22.50 -8.64
CA ALA A 196 5.01 -23.04 -7.82
C ALA A 196 5.48 -24.18 -6.90
N GLN A 197 6.33 -25.09 -7.40
CA GLN A 197 6.73 -26.30 -6.68
C GLN A 197 7.69 -26.04 -5.51
N GLN A 198 8.54 -25.01 -5.59
CA GLN A 198 9.48 -24.67 -4.53
C GLN A 198 8.82 -24.05 -3.27
N HIS A 199 7.54 -23.67 -3.35
CA HIS A 199 6.80 -23.17 -2.18
C HIS A 199 6.56 -24.26 -1.12
N ALA A 200 6.48 -25.53 -1.53
CA ALA A 200 6.30 -26.67 -0.63
C ALA A 200 7.55 -26.96 0.21
N ALA A 201 8.73 -26.95 -0.40
CA ALA A 201 10.00 -27.25 0.27
C ALA A 201 10.38 -26.20 1.34
N TYR A 202 10.04 -24.93 1.12
CA TYR A 202 10.36 -23.84 2.06
C TYR A 202 9.59 -23.92 3.39
N ILE A 203 8.44 -24.60 3.42
CA ILE A 203 7.61 -24.73 4.63
C ILE A 203 8.23 -25.73 5.64
N HIS A 204 8.98 -26.73 5.17
CA HIS A 204 9.38 -27.87 6.00
C HIS A 204 10.58 -27.58 6.93
N ASN A 205 11.47 -26.66 6.56
CA ASN A 205 12.73 -26.41 7.28
C ASN A 205 12.69 -25.20 8.25
N ARG A 206 11.50 -24.77 8.71
CA ARG A 206 11.36 -23.58 9.57
C ARG A 206 11.49 -23.83 11.08
N THR A 207 11.84 -25.05 11.49
CA THR A 207 12.12 -25.38 12.90
C THR A 207 13.59 -25.19 13.24
N LYS A 208 13.85 -24.38 14.28
CA LYS A 208 15.16 -24.02 14.89
C LYS A 208 15.99 -22.97 14.12
N MET A 209 15.87 -21.70 14.53
CA MET A 209 16.98 -20.99 15.20
C MET A 209 16.53 -19.65 15.82
N ASP A 210 17.40 -19.08 16.65
CA ASP A 210 17.03 -18.26 17.81
C ASP A 210 16.81 -16.75 17.59
N ARG A 211 16.22 -16.11 18.61
CA ARG A 211 16.08 -14.65 18.72
C ARG A 211 17.35 -14.03 19.33
N PRO A 212 17.70 -12.78 18.98
CA PRO A 212 17.64 -11.78 20.06
C PRO A 212 17.20 -10.34 19.69
N ARG A 213 16.47 -9.75 20.66
CA ARG A 213 16.53 -8.35 21.18
C ARG A 213 16.25 -7.11 20.28
N ARG A 214 15.03 -6.58 20.49
CA ARG A 214 14.68 -5.19 20.92
C ARG A 214 15.63 -4.02 20.57
N ASN A 215 15.08 -3.01 19.87
CA ASN A 215 14.88 -1.58 20.28
C ASN A 215 14.58 -0.71 19.02
N ARG A 216 14.05 0.54 19.04
CA ARG A 216 13.98 1.55 20.13
C ARG A 216 12.83 2.59 20.06
N LEU A 217 11.67 2.31 19.43
CA LEU A 217 10.53 3.27 19.32
C LEU A 217 9.30 2.92 20.19
N ARG A 218 9.52 2.41 21.42
CA ARG A 218 8.46 1.90 22.32
C ARG A 218 8.27 2.73 23.61
N ARG A 219 8.83 3.94 23.67
CA ARG A 219 8.74 4.81 24.85
C ARG A 219 7.47 5.67 24.86
N LEU A 220 6.42 5.12 25.46
CA LEU A 220 5.33 5.92 26.06
C LEU A 220 4.55 5.18 27.17
N TYR A 221 4.72 3.86 27.33
CA TYR A 221 4.06 3.05 28.37
C TYR A 221 4.89 1.81 28.79
N GLU A 222 6.20 1.97 29.09
CA GLU A 222 7.10 0.80 29.13
C GLU A 222 7.38 0.15 30.50
N PHE A 223 7.09 0.80 31.63
CA PHE A 223 7.37 0.25 32.97
C PHE A 223 6.28 0.54 34.03
N PRO A 224 5.17 -0.20 34.05
CA PRO A 224 4.44 -0.46 35.29
C PRO A 224 5.25 -1.45 36.18
N PRO A 225 4.88 -1.63 37.47
CA PRO A 225 5.64 -2.45 38.42
C PRO A 225 5.88 -3.91 37.99
N PRO A 226 6.89 -4.60 38.54
CA PRO A 226 7.22 -5.99 38.16
C PRO A 226 6.06 -6.97 38.34
N ASP A 227 5.15 -6.68 39.26
CA ASP A 227 4.07 -7.57 39.70
C ASP A 227 2.74 -7.29 38.96
N ALA A 228 2.74 -6.34 38.01
CA ALA A 228 1.52 -5.77 37.44
C ALA A 228 0.96 -6.55 36.23
N PRO A 229 -0.27 -7.12 36.29
CA PRO A 229 -0.98 -7.59 35.10
C PRO A 229 -1.27 -6.45 34.11
N GLN A 230 -0.40 -6.29 33.11
CA GLN A 230 -0.51 -5.24 32.09
C GLN A 230 -1.72 -5.45 31.18
N VAL A 231 -2.81 -4.72 31.42
CA VAL A 231 -3.97 -4.68 30.52
C VAL A 231 -3.55 -4.16 29.13
N ARG A 232 -3.53 -5.06 28.13
CA ARG A 232 -3.17 -4.73 26.74
C ARG A 232 -4.38 -4.17 26.00
N LEU A 233 -4.24 -3.00 25.39
CA LEU A 233 -5.27 -2.41 24.54
C LEU A 233 -5.13 -2.84 23.08
N GLU A 234 -6.26 -3.18 22.49
CA GLU A 234 -6.44 -3.53 21.09
C GLU A 234 -6.96 -2.37 20.23
N LEU A 235 -6.94 -2.55 18.91
CA LEU A 235 -7.35 -1.53 17.96
C LEU A 235 -8.87 -1.40 17.91
N SER A 236 -9.34 -0.15 17.88
CA SER A 236 -10.73 0.21 17.58
C SER A 236 -10.98 0.32 16.07
N ALA A 237 -12.24 0.54 15.66
CA ALA A 237 -12.58 0.82 14.27
C ALA A 237 -11.89 2.08 13.69
N LYS A 238 -11.46 3.02 14.55
CA LYS A 238 -10.62 4.18 14.17
C LYS A 238 -9.12 3.86 14.13
N LEU A 239 -8.75 2.58 14.25
CA LEU A 239 -7.36 2.09 14.23
C LEU A 239 -6.48 2.72 15.35
N ALA A 240 -7.07 3.00 16.51
CA ALA A 240 -6.37 3.49 17.69
C ALA A 240 -6.43 2.42 18.81
N PRO A 241 -5.35 2.24 19.61
CA PRO A 241 -5.31 1.29 20.73
C PRO A 241 -6.18 1.80 21.89
N THR A 242 -7.46 1.47 21.84
CA THR A 242 -8.51 2.04 22.70
C THR A 242 -9.60 1.04 23.07
N ILE A 243 -9.44 -0.23 22.72
CA ILE A 243 -10.35 -1.32 23.13
C ILE A 243 -9.66 -2.18 24.16
N LEU A 244 -10.30 -2.38 25.31
CA LEU A 244 -9.97 -3.41 26.28
C LEU A 244 -10.82 -4.65 25.96
N VAL A 245 -10.18 -5.81 25.80
CA VAL A 245 -10.87 -7.10 25.66
C VAL A 245 -10.61 -7.95 26.88
N LEU A 246 -11.69 -8.49 27.44
CA LEU A 246 -11.65 -9.38 28.59
C LEU A 246 -12.52 -10.60 28.32
N ASP A 247 -12.15 -11.69 28.99
CA ASP A 247 -12.95 -12.90 29.06
C ASP A 247 -14.08 -12.68 30.06
N ASP A 248 -15.26 -13.22 29.75
CA ASP A 248 -16.33 -13.41 30.72
C ASP A 248 -16.24 -14.78 31.41
N GLU A 249 -17.24 -15.07 32.25
CA GLU A 249 -17.34 -16.30 33.05
C GLU A 249 -17.37 -17.60 32.23
N HIS A 250 -17.63 -17.51 30.92
CA HIS A 250 -17.64 -18.65 29.99
C HIS A 250 -16.48 -18.62 28.99
N GLY A 251 -15.48 -17.75 29.19
CA GLY A 251 -14.32 -17.60 28.30
C GLY A 251 -14.59 -16.80 27.02
N MET A 252 -15.83 -16.33 26.83
CA MET A 252 -16.25 -15.52 25.68
C MET A 252 -15.78 -14.07 25.85
N LYS A 253 -15.58 -13.36 24.74
CA LYS A 253 -14.88 -12.07 24.73
C LYS A 253 -15.83 -10.89 24.83
N ARG A 254 -15.59 -10.00 25.80
CA ARG A 254 -16.30 -8.72 25.99
C ARG A 254 -15.38 -7.54 25.67
N GLN A 255 -15.83 -6.68 24.75
CA GLN A 255 -15.06 -5.53 24.25
C GLN A 255 -15.50 -4.21 24.91
N TYR A 256 -14.63 -3.57 25.67
CA TYR A 256 -14.85 -2.30 26.35
C TYR A 256 -14.06 -1.17 25.68
N ARG A 257 -14.70 -0.04 25.38
CA ARG A 257 -14.07 1.11 24.74
C ARG A 257 -13.56 2.07 25.80
N LEU A 258 -12.34 2.59 25.63
CA LEU A 258 -11.83 3.70 26.42
C LEU A 258 -12.70 4.93 26.19
N THR A 259 -13.14 5.57 27.27
CA THR A 259 -14.05 6.73 27.24
C THR A 259 -13.49 7.97 27.90
N ASN A 260 -12.68 7.83 28.95
CA ASN A 260 -11.99 8.95 29.57
C ASN A 260 -10.66 8.51 30.19
N ARG A 261 -9.80 9.48 30.51
CA ARG A 261 -8.55 9.31 31.27
C ARG A 261 -8.56 10.33 32.41
N SER A 262 -7.98 9.98 33.56
CA SER A 262 -7.69 10.95 34.61
C SER A 262 -6.56 11.91 34.18
N ARG A 263 -6.46 13.07 34.83
CA ARG A 263 -5.48 14.13 34.51
C ARG A 263 -4.03 13.67 34.64
N ASP A 264 -3.77 12.76 35.57
CA ASP A 264 -2.48 12.09 35.81
C ASP A 264 -2.22 10.92 34.86
N GLY A 265 -3.19 10.53 34.03
CA GLY A 265 -3.11 9.41 33.09
C GLY A 265 -3.18 8.01 33.72
N ARG A 266 -3.12 7.89 35.06
CA ARG A 266 -3.08 6.60 35.78
C ARG A 266 -4.39 5.84 35.71
N LYS A 267 -5.52 6.56 35.86
CA LYS A 267 -6.88 5.99 35.75
C LYS A 267 -7.43 6.10 34.33
N LEU A 268 -7.85 4.97 33.79
CA LEU A 268 -8.48 4.81 32.48
C LEU A 268 -9.91 4.28 32.64
N TYR A 269 -10.88 4.99 32.06
CA TYR A 269 -12.31 4.69 32.22
C TYR A 269 -12.89 4.07 30.96
N PHE A 270 -13.36 2.83 31.04
CA PHE A 270 -13.92 2.08 29.92
C PHE A 270 -15.42 1.85 30.08
N ARG A 271 -16.11 1.66 28.94
CA ARG A 271 -17.53 1.28 28.89
C ARG A 271 -17.74 0.16 27.88
N CYS A 272 -18.65 -0.78 28.16
CA CYS A 272 -18.89 -1.89 27.22
C CYS A 272 -19.39 -1.34 25.87
N SER A 273 -18.70 -1.71 24.79
CA SER A 273 -18.96 -1.19 23.45
C SER A 273 -20.36 -1.57 22.94
N ARG A 274 -20.84 -2.75 23.35
CA ARG A 274 -22.15 -3.30 22.97
C ARG A 274 -23.28 -2.68 23.80
N CYS A 275 -23.11 -2.54 25.13
CA CYS A 275 -24.05 -1.77 25.97
C CYS A 275 -24.27 -0.35 25.43
N ASP A 276 -23.18 0.38 25.12
CA ASP A 276 -23.26 1.74 24.53
C ASP A 276 -24.04 1.80 23.20
N THR A 277 -24.11 0.69 22.46
CA THR A 277 -24.84 0.60 21.19
C THR A 277 -26.31 0.25 21.42
N LEU A 278 -26.60 -0.59 22.41
CA LEU A 278 -27.96 -1.03 22.77
C LEU A 278 -28.74 0.11 23.45
N ILE A 279 -28.11 0.82 24.38
CA ILE A 279 -28.68 1.98 25.10
C ILE A 279 -29.11 3.11 24.14
N LYS A 280 -28.56 3.16 22.92
CA LYS A 280 -28.95 4.12 21.88
C LYS A 280 -30.12 3.64 21.02
N LYS A 281 -30.45 2.36 21.06
CA LYS A 281 -31.52 1.72 20.27
C LYS A 281 -32.79 1.50 21.08
N ASP A 282 -32.67 1.28 22.40
CA ASP A 282 -33.79 1.04 23.34
C ASP A 282 -34.33 2.33 23.98
N GLY A 283 -33.81 3.51 23.62
CA GLY A 283 -34.21 4.77 24.26
C GLY A 283 -33.82 4.90 25.74
N HIS A 284 -32.78 4.17 26.18
CA HIS A 284 -32.34 4.06 27.59
C HIS A 284 -33.31 3.27 28.51
N GLN A 285 -34.25 2.50 27.95
CA GLN A 285 -35.24 1.71 28.70
C GLN A 285 -34.65 0.92 29.89
N PHE A 286 -33.50 0.27 29.70
CA PHE A 286 -32.85 -0.50 30.77
C PHE A 286 -31.82 0.29 31.58
N GLY A 287 -31.26 1.39 31.04
CA GLY A 287 -30.24 2.24 31.69
C GLY A 287 -28.87 1.59 32.00
N ILE A 288 -28.79 0.25 32.12
CA ILE A 288 -27.60 -0.49 32.56
C ILE A 288 -26.47 -0.37 31.54
N ARG A 289 -25.37 0.28 31.96
CA ARG A 289 -24.14 0.41 31.19
C ARG A 289 -22.96 -0.10 31.99
N ALA A 290 -22.45 -1.26 31.60
CA ALA A 290 -21.21 -1.81 32.14
C ALA A 290 -20.03 -0.84 31.95
N LYS A 291 -19.33 -0.57 33.04
CA LYS A 291 -18.15 0.29 33.14
C LYS A 291 -17.00 -0.51 33.73
N LEU A 292 -15.77 -0.20 33.32
CA LEU A 292 -14.57 -0.70 33.97
C LEU A 292 -13.60 0.45 34.24
N ILE A 293 -12.83 0.33 35.31
CA ILE A 293 -11.77 1.27 35.67
C ILE A 293 -10.47 0.48 35.72
N VAL A 294 -9.46 0.97 35.00
CA VAL A 294 -8.10 0.46 35.05
C VAL A 294 -7.20 1.52 35.67
N GLU A 295 -6.46 1.19 36.71
CA GLU A 295 -5.52 2.07 37.43
C GLU A 295 -4.13 1.43 37.41
N ASP A 296 -3.13 2.18 36.94
CA ASP A 296 -1.73 1.73 36.83
C ASP A 296 -1.56 0.34 36.18
N GLY A 297 -2.41 0.06 35.18
CA GLY A 297 -2.46 -1.19 34.42
C GLY A 297 -3.44 -2.25 34.95
N HIS A 298 -3.94 -2.13 36.17
CA HIS A 298 -4.78 -3.12 36.85
C HIS A 298 -6.26 -2.79 36.75
N ILE A 299 -7.13 -3.79 36.60
CA ILE A 299 -8.59 -3.57 36.72
C ILE A 299 -8.92 -3.41 38.22
N VAL A 300 -9.34 -2.20 38.62
CA VAL A 300 -9.71 -1.87 40.01
C VAL A 300 -11.23 -1.83 40.24
N SER A 301 -12.02 -1.94 39.18
CA SER A 301 -13.46 -2.16 39.25
C SER A 301 -13.81 -3.65 39.33
N GLU A 302 -15.06 -3.96 39.65
CA GLU A 302 -15.63 -5.30 39.43
C GLU A 302 -15.31 -5.81 38.01
N ARG A 303 -14.80 -7.05 37.91
CA ARG A 303 -14.31 -7.64 36.64
C ARG A 303 -15.44 -8.07 35.72
N PHE A 304 -16.56 -8.51 36.29
CA PHE A 304 -17.75 -8.98 35.59
C PHE A 304 -18.95 -8.06 35.93
N PRO A 305 -18.89 -6.77 35.59
CA PRO A 305 -19.93 -5.81 35.96
C PRO A 305 -21.26 -6.19 35.31
N GLN A 306 -22.38 -5.72 35.85
CA GLN A 306 -23.70 -5.94 35.22
C GLN A 306 -23.76 -5.31 33.80
N HIS A 307 -24.20 -6.11 32.83
CA HIS A 307 -24.38 -5.68 31.43
C HIS A 307 -25.87 -5.42 31.11
N HIS A 308 -26.12 -4.62 30.07
CA HIS A 308 -27.44 -4.47 29.48
C HIS A 308 -28.00 -5.87 29.08
N PRO A 309 -29.28 -6.20 29.30
CA PRO A 309 -29.80 -7.57 29.10
C PRO A 309 -29.49 -8.19 27.72
N LEU A 310 -29.67 -7.43 26.63
CA LEU A 310 -29.36 -7.86 25.26
C LEU A 310 -27.86 -7.85 24.88
N CYS A 311 -26.93 -7.71 25.85
CA CYS A 311 -25.50 -7.56 25.62
C CYS A 311 -24.76 -8.91 25.67
N VAL A 312 -24.98 -9.71 24.62
CA VAL A 312 -24.29 -10.97 24.37
C VAL A 312 -22.78 -10.75 24.16
N PRO A 313 -21.90 -11.60 24.73
CA PRO A 313 -20.46 -11.59 24.47
C PRO A 313 -20.14 -12.10 23.06
N LYS A 314 -18.88 -12.00 22.62
CA LYS A 314 -18.45 -12.45 21.29
C LYS A 314 -17.58 -13.72 21.36
N PRO A 315 -17.67 -14.61 20.36
CA PRO A 315 -16.67 -15.66 20.17
C PRO A 315 -15.25 -15.06 20.03
N LEU A 316 -14.24 -15.80 20.50
CA LEU A 316 -12.81 -15.43 20.38
C LEU A 316 -12.44 -15.19 18.91
N GLU A 317 -12.97 -16.05 18.06
CA GLU A 317 -12.80 -16.16 16.63
C GLU A 317 -13.19 -14.86 15.92
N GLU A 318 -14.35 -14.30 16.28
CA GLU A 318 -14.87 -13.05 15.70
C GLU A 318 -14.04 -11.83 16.15
N VAL A 319 -13.55 -11.84 17.39
CA VAL A 319 -12.67 -10.78 17.92
C VAL A 319 -11.29 -10.87 17.26
N LEU A 320 -10.75 -12.06 17.09
CA LEU A 320 -9.48 -12.32 16.40
C LEU A 320 -9.53 -11.81 14.95
N VAL A 321 -10.55 -12.21 14.17
CA VAL A 321 -10.78 -11.74 12.79
C VAL A 321 -10.80 -10.20 12.74
N GLN A 322 -11.54 -9.57 13.64
CA GLN A 322 -11.58 -8.10 13.75
C GLN A 322 -10.22 -7.47 14.01
N GLN A 323 -9.39 -8.06 14.88
CA GLN A 323 -8.08 -7.50 15.23
C GLN A 323 -7.00 -7.77 14.18
N VAL A 324 -7.03 -8.91 13.51
CA VAL A 324 -6.12 -9.19 12.39
C VAL A 324 -6.38 -8.18 11.26
N ASP A 325 -7.63 -8.00 10.86
CA ASP A 325 -8.00 -7.01 9.85
C ASP A 325 -7.75 -5.55 10.30
N ARG A 326 -8.04 -5.17 11.55
CA ARG A 326 -7.68 -3.82 12.05
C ARG A 326 -6.18 -3.58 12.08
N THR A 327 -5.38 -4.60 12.41
CA THR A 327 -3.91 -4.50 12.40
C THR A 327 -3.40 -4.25 10.99
N SER A 328 -3.84 -5.03 10.00
CA SER A 328 -3.45 -4.81 8.61
C SER A 328 -3.93 -3.47 8.06
N ARG A 329 -5.15 -3.03 8.36
CA ARG A 329 -5.62 -1.67 8.03
C ARG A 329 -4.79 -0.56 8.68
N ARG A 330 -4.29 -0.78 9.91
CA ARG A 330 -3.39 0.15 10.59
C ARG A 330 -2.04 0.24 9.88
N GLU A 331 -1.46 -0.89 9.50
CA GLU A 331 -0.18 -0.94 8.77
C GLU A 331 -0.26 -0.26 7.39
N VAL A 332 -1.42 -0.33 6.72
CA VAL A 332 -1.72 0.45 5.51
C VAL A 332 -1.86 1.95 5.80
N LYS A 333 -2.56 2.34 6.88
CA LYS A 333 -2.69 3.76 7.28
C LYS A 333 -1.32 4.38 7.60
N ASP A 334 -0.47 3.68 8.33
CA ASP A 334 0.86 4.17 8.70
C ASP A 334 1.84 4.17 7.51
N GLY A 335 1.51 3.44 6.43
CA GLY A 335 2.32 3.33 5.22
C GLY A 335 3.44 2.29 5.33
N TYR A 336 3.31 1.33 6.25
CA TYR A 336 4.27 0.22 6.38
C TYR A 336 4.11 -0.81 5.25
N LEU A 337 2.87 -1.11 4.86
CA LEU A 337 2.52 -2.09 3.83
C LEU A 337 1.52 -1.53 2.81
N LEU A 338 1.58 -2.05 1.59
CA LEU A 338 0.57 -1.81 0.55
C LEU A 338 -0.75 -2.54 0.88
N PRO A 339 -1.91 -2.06 0.38
CA PRO A 339 -3.22 -2.67 0.59
C PRO A 339 -3.27 -4.19 0.40
N GLN A 340 -2.70 -4.69 -0.69
CA GLN A 340 -2.75 -6.13 -1.01
C GLN A 340 -1.79 -6.97 -0.16
N ASP A 341 -0.62 -6.45 0.19
CA ASP A 341 0.35 -7.17 1.03
C ASP A 341 -0.08 -7.20 2.50
N ALA A 342 -0.71 -6.13 2.99
CA ALA A 342 -1.35 -6.12 4.30
C ALA A 342 -2.50 -7.15 4.39
N TYR A 343 -3.28 -7.31 3.32
CA TYR A 343 -4.30 -8.37 3.21
C TYR A 343 -3.67 -9.77 3.16
N ARG A 344 -2.64 -10.01 2.35
CA ARG A 344 -1.92 -11.30 2.30
C ARG A 344 -1.37 -11.69 3.68
N LYS A 345 -0.73 -10.74 4.36
CA LYS A 345 -0.24 -10.91 5.74
C LYS A 345 -1.37 -11.19 6.74
N ALA A 346 -2.53 -10.55 6.58
CA ALA A 346 -3.72 -10.84 7.39
C ALA A 346 -4.19 -12.29 7.18
N LEU A 347 -4.29 -12.72 5.93
CA LEU A 347 -4.73 -14.06 5.55
C LEU A 347 -3.76 -15.14 6.05
N ASP A 348 -2.45 -14.93 5.91
CA ASP A 348 -1.44 -15.86 6.41
C ASP A 348 -1.42 -15.92 7.95
N ARG A 349 -1.71 -14.80 8.63
CA ARG A 349 -1.92 -14.80 10.09
C ARG A 349 -3.19 -15.57 10.45
N MET A 350 -4.32 -15.33 9.78
CA MET A 350 -5.55 -16.09 10.05
C MET A 350 -5.36 -17.59 9.78
N ARG A 351 -4.62 -17.98 8.74
CA ARG A 351 -4.24 -19.38 8.48
C ARG A 351 -3.44 -20.02 9.60
N PHE A 352 -2.59 -19.26 10.28
CA PHE A 352 -1.88 -19.74 11.45
C PHE A 352 -2.83 -19.92 12.64
N GLU A 353 -3.60 -18.87 12.98
CA GLU A 353 -4.46 -18.84 14.18
C GLU A 353 -5.64 -19.84 14.05
N ALA A 354 -6.26 -19.94 12.87
CA ALA A 354 -7.35 -20.87 12.59
C ALA A 354 -6.93 -22.34 12.76
N ARG A 355 -5.69 -22.70 12.37
CA ARG A 355 -5.13 -24.04 12.63
C ARG A 355 -4.95 -24.33 14.11
N GLN A 356 -4.71 -23.33 14.96
CA GLN A 356 -4.65 -23.51 16.41
C GLN A 356 -6.05 -23.67 17.04
N LEU A 357 -7.06 -23.04 16.43
CA LEU A 357 -8.44 -23.06 16.91
C LEU A 357 -9.32 -24.16 16.24
N GLY A 358 -8.75 -24.97 15.35
CA GLY A 358 -9.50 -26.04 14.65
C GLY A 358 -10.50 -25.55 13.60
N MET A 359 -10.27 -24.37 13.02
CA MET A 359 -11.21 -23.67 12.13
C MET A 359 -10.78 -23.65 10.67
N ALA A 360 -11.74 -23.52 9.75
CA ALA A 360 -11.49 -23.10 8.38
C ALA A 360 -11.34 -21.57 8.28
N VAL A 361 -10.37 -21.12 7.47
CA VAL A 361 -10.06 -19.68 7.32
C VAL A 361 -11.05 -19.01 6.38
N GLU A 362 -11.42 -19.76 5.34
CA GLU A 362 -12.31 -19.43 4.25
C GLU A 362 -13.73 -19.14 4.76
N GLU A 363 -14.11 -19.72 5.91
CA GLU A 363 -15.39 -19.47 6.60
C GLU A 363 -15.35 -18.20 7.47
N CYS A 364 -14.15 -17.73 7.86
CA CYS A 364 -13.97 -16.77 8.95
C CYS A 364 -13.37 -15.42 8.53
N PHE A 365 -12.50 -15.38 7.51
CA PHE A 365 -11.84 -14.15 7.07
C PHE A 365 -12.36 -13.68 5.70
N PRO A 366 -12.78 -12.41 5.54
CA PRO A 366 -13.39 -11.95 4.29
C PRO A 366 -12.42 -11.93 3.10
N ASP A 367 -12.92 -12.30 1.92
CA ASP A 367 -12.17 -12.28 0.67
C ASP A 367 -11.65 -10.89 0.27
N TRP A 368 -10.56 -10.86 -0.48
CA TRP A 368 -9.95 -9.62 -0.98
C TRP A 368 -10.93 -8.67 -1.69
N PRO A 369 -11.85 -9.10 -2.58
CA PRO A 369 -12.81 -8.20 -3.20
C PRO A 369 -13.69 -7.42 -2.20
N LYS A 370 -14.05 -8.04 -1.06
CA LYS A 370 -14.86 -7.42 0.01
C LYS A 370 -14.06 -6.34 0.76
N LEU A 371 -12.76 -6.55 0.96
CA LEU A 371 -11.90 -5.63 1.74
C LEU A 371 -11.12 -4.61 0.89
N ARG A 372 -10.88 -4.87 -0.40
CA ARG A 372 -10.07 -4.05 -1.32
C ARG A 372 -10.41 -2.57 -1.25
N GLN A 373 -11.68 -2.21 -1.42
CA GLN A 373 -12.13 -0.82 -1.42
C GLN A 373 -11.80 -0.11 -0.10
N GLN A 374 -11.95 -0.80 1.04
CA GLN A 374 -11.67 -0.22 2.35
C GLN A 374 -10.17 0.03 2.55
N TYR A 375 -9.32 -0.93 2.19
CA TYR A 375 -7.87 -0.81 2.33
C TYR A 375 -7.31 0.29 1.41
N CYS A 376 -7.73 0.31 0.14
CA CYS A 376 -7.33 1.35 -0.82
C CYS A 376 -7.82 2.75 -0.39
N ARG A 377 -9.04 2.88 0.18
CA ARG A 377 -9.55 4.16 0.69
C ARG A 377 -8.72 4.67 1.87
N ILE A 378 -8.36 3.79 2.80
CA ILE A 378 -7.50 4.12 3.95
C ILE A 378 -6.11 4.59 3.48
N ARG A 379 -5.50 3.90 2.50
CA ARG A 379 -4.23 4.32 1.88
C ARG A 379 -4.34 5.71 1.26
N LYS A 380 -5.33 5.95 0.37
CA LYS A 380 -5.52 7.25 -0.30
C LYS A 380 -5.74 8.40 0.68
N GLN A 381 -6.53 8.17 1.75
CA GLN A 381 -6.70 9.16 2.81
C GLN A 381 -5.39 9.43 3.56
N ALA A 382 -4.62 8.39 3.91
CA ALA A 382 -3.35 8.54 4.61
C ALA A 382 -2.25 9.22 3.78
N VAL A 383 -2.28 9.11 2.45
CA VAL A 383 -1.43 9.88 1.53
C VAL A 383 -1.79 11.36 1.59
N ARG A 384 -3.08 11.71 1.38
CA ARG A 384 -3.56 13.10 1.46
C ARG A 384 -3.27 13.75 2.82
N GLU A 385 -3.57 13.04 3.92
CA GLU A 385 -3.25 13.47 5.29
C GLU A 385 -1.74 13.67 5.51
N ARG A 386 -0.85 13.09 4.69
CA ARG A 386 0.60 13.25 4.79
C ARG A 386 1.10 14.39 3.90
N MET A 387 0.61 14.47 2.66
CA MET A 387 0.88 15.59 1.74
C MET A 387 0.45 16.92 2.36
N GLN A 388 -0.76 17.00 2.92
CA GLN A 388 -1.27 18.20 3.59
C GLN A 388 -0.37 18.64 4.75
N ARG A 389 0.09 17.71 5.60
CA ARG A 389 0.99 18.04 6.71
C ARG A 389 2.40 18.40 6.25
N ASN A 390 2.90 17.81 5.17
CA ASN A 390 4.17 18.21 4.56
C ASN A 390 4.06 19.64 3.98
N TRP A 391 2.95 19.98 3.33
CA TRP A 391 2.66 21.33 2.83
C TRP A 391 2.55 22.35 3.97
N GLU A 392 1.76 22.07 5.00
CA GLU A 392 1.65 22.93 6.20
C GLU A 392 3.02 23.16 6.85
N MET A 393 3.87 22.13 6.91
CA MET A 393 5.24 22.23 7.43
C MET A 393 6.14 23.09 6.52
N MET A 394 6.07 22.95 5.20
CA MET A 394 6.81 23.82 4.27
C MET A 394 6.37 25.29 4.38
N VAL A 395 5.05 25.55 4.44
CA VAL A 395 4.52 26.92 4.59
C VAL A 395 4.96 27.56 5.92
N MET A 396 5.02 26.77 7.00
CA MET A 396 5.57 27.24 8.28
C MET A 396 7.09 27.45 8.28
N MET A 397 7.85 26.72 7.47
CA MET A 397 9.32 26.82 7.39
C MET A 397 9.81 27.92 6.42
N HIS A 398 9.05 28.21 5.37
CA HIS A 398 9.46 29.14 4.30
C HIS A 398 8.61 30.43 4.23
N GLY A 399 7.92 30.80 5.31
CA GLY A 399 7.45 32.17 5.48
C GLY A 399 6.37 32.67 4.51
N GLY A 400 5.58 31.78 3.91
CA GLY A 400 4.33 32.16 3.24
C GLY A 400 4.44 33.02 1.98
N GLU A 401 5.58 33.05 1.28
CA GLU A 401 5.66 33.66 -0.05
C GLU A 401 5.07 32.73 -1.11
N ARG A 402 4.02 33.19 -1.79
CA ARG A 402 3.59 32.61 -3.06
C ARG A 402 4.55 33.11 -4.13
N MET A 403 5.40 32.22 -4.64
CA MET A 403 6.00 32.41 -5.96
C MET A 403 4.86 32.39 -6.97
N ILE A 404 4.48 33.58 -7.44
CA ILE A 404 3.69 33.76 -8.66
C ILE A 404 4.74 33.92 -9.75
N ASP A 405 4.84 32.95 -10.66
CA ASP A 405 5.63 33.12 -11.88
C ASP A 405 4.92 34.11 -12.81
N GLU A 406 5.11 35.40 -12.54
CA GLU A 406 4.89 36.47 -13.52
C GLU A 406 6.07 36.46 -14.51
N ASP A 407 6.05 35.54 -15.49
CA ASP A 407 6.74 35.66 -16.80
C ASP A 407 6.48 34.42 -17.69
N TYR A 408 5.28 34.32 -18.28
CA TYR A 408 5.04 33.43 -19.42
C TYR A 408 4.00 34.03 -20.39
N ASP A 409 4.43 35.03 -21.15
CA ASP A 409 3.61 35.68 -22.18
C ASP A 409 3.53 34.83 -23.46
N GLY A 410 2.36 34.80 -24.10
CA GLY A 410 2.22 34.41 -25.51
C GLY A 410 1.84 32.97 -25.85
N GLN A 411 0.65 32.50 -25.47
CA GLN A 411 -0.48 32.25 -26.41
C GLN A 411 -1.59 31.40 -25.79
N GLU A 412 -2.71 32.05 -25.42
CA GLU A 412 -3.95 31.37 -25.08
C GLU A 412 -4.63 30.79 -26.34
N GLN A 413 -5.06 29.52 -26.28
CA GLN A 413 -6.21 29.06 -27.05
C GLN A 413 -7.39 28.80 -26.12
N TYR A 414 -8.43 29.61 -26.32
CA TYR A 414 -9.67 29.67 -25.56
C TYR A 414 -10.43 28.34 -25.55
N TYR A 415 -10.70 27.79 -24.37
CA TYR A 415 -11.86 26.93 -24.10
C TYR A 415 -12.32 27.15 -22.65
N ASP A 416 -13.09 28.21 -22.46
CA ASP A 416 -13.95 28.45 -21.29
C ASP A 416 -15.01 27.32 -21.24
N GLY A 417 -15.09 26.48 -20.19
CA GLY A 417 -15.86 26.74 -18.96
C GLY A 417 -17.21 25.97 -19.02
N ALA A 418 -18.03 25.78 -17.97
CA ALA A 418 -17.92 25.84 -16.50
C ALA A 418 -19.26 25.26 -15.93
N ASP A 419 -19.45 24.70 -14.72
CA ASP A 419 -18.62 24.18 -13.62
C ASP A 419 -19.45 23.11 -12.84
N PHE A 420 -18.88 22.44 -11.83
CA PHE A 420 -19.63 21.72 -10.79
C PHE A 420 -20.60 22.64 -10.03
N SER A 421 -21.79 22.15 -9.68
CA SER A 421 -22.44 22.55 -8.42
C SER A 421 -23.41 21.51 -7.88
N TYR A 422 -23.59 21.52 -6.55
CA TYR A 422 -24.35 20.53 -5.79
C TYR A 422 -25.34 21.27 -4.87
N GLY A 423 -26.64 20.98 -4.96
CA GLY A 423 -27.53 21.18 -3.80
C GLY A 423 -28.93 21.76 -4.00
N ARG A 424 -29.90 20.95 -3.56
CA ARG A 424 -31.15 21.35 -2.87
C ARG A 424 -32.27 22.10 -3.62
N GLN A 425 -33.32 21.32 -3.86
CA GLN A 425 -34.69 21.50 -3.31
C GLN A 425 -35.73 22.38 -4.05
N LEU A 426 -36.94 21.78 -4.09
CA LEU A 426 -38.30 22.37 -4.12
C LEU A 426 -38.95 22.76 -5.46
N GLN A 427 -39.82 21.83 -5.90
CA GLN A 427 -41.26 22.03 -6.18
C GLN A 427 -41.76 22.83 -7.41
N GLN A 428 -42.90 22.34 -7.90
CA GLN A 428 -43.86 22.91 -8.87
C GLN A 428 -43.43 22.93 -10.34
N LYS A 429 -44.32 22.83 -11.33
CA LYS A 429 -45.61 22.17 -11.59
C LYS A 429 -46.02 22.72 -12.97
N HIS A 430 -46.32 21.87 -13.95
CA HIS A 430 -47.06 22.17 -15.20
C HIS A 430 -46.72 23.45 -16.01
N ARG A 431 -46.36 23.26 -17.30
CA ARG A 431 -47.32 23.40 -18.42
C ARG A 431 -46.75 22.89 -19.76
N ILE A 432 -47.61 22.20 -20.49
CA ILE A 432 -47.63 21.94 -21.96
C ILE A 432 -48.39 23.16 -22.55
N PRO A 433 -48.14 23.74 -23.76
CA PRO A 433 -48.22 23.08 -25.09
C PRO A 433 -47.31 23.72 -26.21
N PRO A 434 -47.51 23.49 -27.52
CA PRO A 434 -47.44 22.20 -28.23
C PRO A 434 -46.68 22.26 -29.59
N ASP A 435 -46.73 21.16 -30.35
CA ASP A 435 -46.65 20.99 -31.83
C ASP A 435 -45.51 21.62 -32.65
N ILE A 436 -44.73 20.77 -33.34
CA ILE A 436 -44.62 20.72 -34.82
C ILE A 436 -44.34 19.27 -35.24
N ASP A 437 -45.17 18.71 -36.13
CA ASP A 437 -44.95 17.41 -36.78
C ASP A 437 -43.82 17.46 -37.83
N MET A 438 -43.14 16.33 -38.05
CA MET A 438 -42.80 15.86 -39.41
C MET A 438 -42.63 14.33 -39.41
N ASP A 439 -43.56 13.65 -40.07
CA ASP A 439 -43.44 12.25 -40.46
C ASP A 439 -42.35 12.06 -41.52
N VAL A 440 -41.64 10.93 -41.46
CA VAL A 440 -41.15 10.22 -42.65
C VAL A 440 -41.20 8.72 -42.38
N ASP A 441 -42.20 8.04 -42.93
CA ASP A 441 -42.22 6.58 -43.07
C ASP A 441 -41.22 6.12 -44.13
N VAL A 442 -40.48 5.03 -43.85
CA VAL A 442 -40.08 4.05 -44.88
C VAL A 442 -40.09 2.64 -44.28
N GLU A 443 -40.85 1.76 -44.94
CA GLU A 443 -41.00 0.30 -44.76
C GLU A 443 -39.63 -0.40 -44.62
N ASP A 444 -39.36 -1.30 -43.66
CA ASP A 444 -39.88 -2.67 -43.45
C ASP A 444 -39.87 -3.57 -44.68
N ASP A 445 -38.92 -4.52 -44.71
CA ASP A 445 -39.03 -5.71 -45.56
C ASP A 445 -38.13 -6.86 -45.03
N GLY A 446 -38.78 -7.93 -44.56
CA GLY A 446 -38.49 -9.27 -45.09
C GLY A 446 -37.31 -10.09 -44.56
N ASP A 447 -37.53 -10.74 -43.39
CA ASP A 447 -37.37 -12.19 -43.17
C ASP A 447 -35.98 -12.89 -43.29
N GLY A 448 -35.78 -14.00 -42.56
CA GLY A 448 -34.50 -14.72 -42.54
C GLY A 448 -34.24 -15.71 -41.39
N ASN A 449 -35.29 -16.33 -40.85
CA ASN A 449 -35.19 -17.26 -39.73
C ASN A 449 -34.54 -18.62 -40.11
N LEU A 450 -33.45 -19.05 -39.45
CA LEU A 450 -32.94 -20.43 -39.53
C LEU A 450 -32.20 -20.92 -38.25
N ARG A 451 -32.98 -21.53 -37.35
CA ARG A 451 -32.68 -22.68 -36.45
C ARG A 451 -31.51 -22.62 -35.46
#